data_AF-A0A933TUG9-F1
#
_entry.id   AF-A0A933TUG9-F1
#
_cell.length_a   1.000
_cell.length_b   1.000
_cell.length_c   1.000
_cell.angle_alpha   90.00
_cell.angle_beta   90.00
_cell.angle_gamma   90.00
#
_symmetry.space_group_name_H-M   'P 1'
#
loop_
_entity.id
_entity.type
_entity.pdbx_description
1 polymer ?
#
loop_
_entity_poly.entity_id
_entity_poly.type
_entity_poly.pdbx_seq_one_letter_code
_entity_poly.pdbx_strand_id
1 'polypeptide(L)' 'MRNVTITLDDETADWARVWSATHQTSVSRMLGDLLAQKMRLEERYSASMNAYLSVQPMALAEPGARYPHRDEAHER' A
#
# COMPACT_ATOMS: atom_id res chain seq x y z
N MET A 1 4.17 13.60 22.00
CA MET A 1 4.44 12.22 21.55
C MET A 1 3.77 11.25 22.51
N ARG A 2 3.28 10.11 22.04
CA ARG A 2 2.71 9.04 22.89
C ARG A 2 3.67 7.86 22.89
N ASN A 3 3.89 7.23 24.04
CA ASN A 3 4.75 6.05 24.16
C ASN A 3 3.94 4.80 23.80
N VAL A 4 4.56 3.89 23.04
CA VAL A 4 3.97 2.61 22.66
C VAL A 4 4.96 1.52 23.03
N THR A 5 4.49 0.52 23.79
CA THR A 5 5.27 -0.69 24.08
C THR A 5 4.95 -1.73 23.01
N ILE A 6 5.99 -2.32 22.43
CA ILE A 6 5.88 -3.39 21.44
C ILE A 6 6.68 -4.60 21.91
N THR A 7 6.26 -5.78 21.49
CA THR A 7 7.00 -7.03 21.69
C THR A 7 7.58 -7.43 20.34
N LEU A 8 8.87 -7.75 20.33
CA LEU A 8 9.60 -8.29 19.18
C LEU A 8 10.29 -9.57 19.66
N ASP A 9 10.53 -10.50 18.75
CA ASP A 9 11.49 -11.57 19.02
C ASP A 9 12.89 -10.99 19.20
N ASP A 10 13.75 -11.74 19.92
CA ASP A 10 15.09 -11.27 20.30
C ASP A 10 15.95 -10.94 19.08
N GLU A 11 15.88 -11.76 18.02
CA GLU A 11 16.64 -11.57 16.78
C GLU A 11 16.25 -10.26 16.09
N THR A 12 14.95 -10.00 15.93
CA THR A 12 14.44 -8.77 15.32
C THR A 12 14.79 -7.54 16.16
N ALA A 13 14.72 -7.64 17.50
CA ALA A 13 15.07 -6.53 18.39
C ALA A 13 16.55 -6.14 18.26
N ASP A 14 17.44 -7.13 18.21
CA ASP A 14 18.88 -6.89 18.11
C ASP A 14 19.27 -6.38 16.71
N TRP A 15 18.68 -6.96 15.67
CA TRP A 15 18.86 -6.45 14.31
C TRP A 15 18.44 -4.98 14.21
N ALA A 16 17.27 -4.62 14.74
CA ALA A 16 16.75 -3.25 14.69
C ALA A 16 17.67 -2.25 15.42
N ARG A 17 18.24 -2.66 16.56
CA ARG A 17 19.22 -1.85 17.29
C ARG A 17 20.47 -1.59 16.45
N VAL A 18 21.08 -2.64 15.90
CA VAL A 18 22.30 -2.52 15.07
C VAL A 18 22.03 -1.69 13.82
N TRP A 19 20.93 -1.96 13.13
CA TRP A 19 20.56 -1.25 11.91
C TRP A 19 20.34 0.24 12.18
N SER A 20 19.58 0.57 13.22
CA SER A 20 19.29 1.97 13.55
C SER A 20 20.55 2.74 13.94
N ALA A 21 21.45 2.13 14.73
CA ALA A 21 22.73 2.73 15.07
C ALA A 21 23.60 2.97 13.82
N THR A 22 23.66 2.00 12.89
CA THR A 22 24.40 2.11 11.63
C THR A 22 23.88 3.26 10.75
N HIS A 23 22.58 3.54 10.79
CA HIS A 23 21.93 4.62 10.04
C HIS A 23 21.78 5.91 10.85
N GLN A 24 22.50 6.05 11.97
CA GLN A 24 22.46 7.24 12.84
C GLN A 24 21.03 7.64 13.27
N THR A 25 20.17 6.65 13.47
CA THR A 25 18.78 6.82 13.90
C THR A 25 18.49 6.00 15.15
N SER A 26 17.30 6.17 15.72
CA SER A 26 16.82 5.33 16.82
C SER A 26 15.78 4.34 16.31
N VAL A 27 15.63 3.20 17.00
CA VAL A 27 14.57 2.22 16.72
C VAL A 27 13.20 2.87 16.71
N SER A 28 12.91 3.76 17.66
CA SER A 28 11.63 4.47 17.74
C SER A 28 11.40 5.40 16.54
N ARG A 29 12.44 6.12 16.07
CA ARG A 29 12.32 6.98 14.89
C ARG A 29 12.11 6.16 13.63
N MET A 30 12.93 5.13 13.43
CA MET A 30 12.80 4.17 12.32
C MET A 30 11.39 3.56 12.26
N LEU A 31 10.87 3.09 13.40
CA LEU A 31 9.53 2.51 13.47
C LEU A 31 8.45 3.56 13.20
N GLY A 32 8.59 4.77 13.72
CA GLY A 32 7.68 5.88 13.44
C GLY A 32 7.59 6.18 11.95
N ASP A 33 8.74 6.23 11.27
CA ASP A 33 8.81 6.48 9.82
C ASP A 33 8.17 5.33 9.02
N LEU A 34 8.41 4.08 9.41
CA LEU A 34 7.80 2.90 8.80
C LEU A 34 6.27 2.93 8.93
N LEU A 35 5.76 3.25 10.13
CA LEU A 35 4.33 3.34 10.39
C LEU A 35 3.69 4.49 9.60
N ALA A 36 4.35 5.64 9.52
CA ALA A 36 3.86 6.78 8.73
C ALA A 36 3.78 6.44 7.23
N GLN A 37 4.76 5.70 6.70
CA GLN A 37 4.72 5.21 5.32
C GLN A 37 3.55 4.26 5.11
N LYS A 38 3.35 3.29 6.01
CA LYS A 38 2.23 2.35 5.95
C LYS A 38 0.87 3.07 5.98
N MET A 39 0.68 4.01 6.91
CA MET A 39 -0.55 4.80 6.99
C MET A 39 -0.87 5.51 5.67
N ARG A 40 0.13 6.19 5.09
CA ARG A 40 -0.05 6.89 3.80
C ARG A 40 -0.41 5.94 2.66
N LEU A 41 0.17 4.74 2.63
CA LEU A 41 -0.15 3.74 1.60
C LEU A 41 -1.58 3.23 1.74
N GLU A 42 -2.01 2.89 2.97
CA GLU A 42 -3.37 2.43 3.27
C GLU A 42 -4.42 3.52 2.98
N GLU A 43 -4.14 4.77 3.36
CA GLU A 43 -5.00 5.92 3.06
C GLU A 43 -5.13 6.15 1.55
N ARG A 44 -4.02 6.10 0.81
CA ARG A 44 -4.03 6.26 -0.66
C ARG A 44 -4.80 5.15 -1.35
N TYR A 45 -4.62 3.91 -0.92
CA TYR A 45 -5.36 2.77 -1.47
C TYR A 45 -6.86 2.95 -1.24
N SER A 46 -7.24 3.24 0.01
CA SER A 46 -8.65 3.45 0.38
C SER A 46 -9.28 4.60 -0.39
N ALA A 47 -8.56 5.73 -0.54
CA ALA A 47 -9.01 6.87 -1.33
C ALA A 47 -9.16 6.52 -2.83
N SER A 48 -8.21 5.78 -3.40
CA SER A 48 -8.26 5.36 -4.81
C SER A 48 -9.38 4.36 -5.08
N MET A 49 -9.60 3.41 -4.15
CA MET A 49 -10.70 2.46 -4.20
C MET A 49 -12.05 3.18 -4.12
N ASN A 50 -12.21 4.11 -3.18
CA ASN A 50 -13.43 4.91 -3.07
C ASN A 50 -13.68 5.75 -4.33
N ALA A 51 -12.64 6.38 -4.88
CA ALA A 51 -12.75 7.14 -6.13
C ALA A 51 -13.18 6.24 -7.29
N TYR A 52 -12.56 5.07 -7.46
CA TYR A 52 -12.91 4.11 -8.50
C TYR A 52 -14.36 3.63 -8.38
N LEU A 53 -14.80 3.24 -7.17
CA LEU A 53 -16.15 2.74 -6.93
C LEU A 53 -17.23 3.82 -6.97
N SER A 54 -16.87 5.10 -6.84
CA SER A 54 -17.81 6.22 -6.96
C SER A 54 -18.26 6.49 -8.40
N VAL A 55 -17.50 6.00 -9.39
CA VAL A 55 -17.84 6.16 -10.80
C VAL A 55 -18.91 5.14 -11.18
N GLN A 56 -20.04 5.62 -11.71
CA GLN A 56 -21.09 4.73 -12.19
C GLN A 56 -20.58 3.91 -13.39
N PRO A 57 -20.74 2.58 -13.40
CA PRO A 57 -20.29 1.76 -14.50
C PRO A 57 -20.95 2.18 -15.81
N MET A 58 -20.15 2.43 -16.84
CA MET A 58 -20.62 2.73 -18.18
C MET A 58 -20.38 1.52 -19.09
N ALA A 59 -21.38 1.16 -19.89
CA ALA A 59 -21.20 0.15 -20.92
C ALA A 59 -20.21 0.67 -21.97
N LEU A 60 -19.16 -0.11 -22.25
CA LEU A 60 -18.14 0.25 -23.24
C LEU A 60 -18.57 -0.12 -24.66
N ALA A 61 -19.45 -1.11 -24.79
CA ALA A 61 -20.06 -1.49 -26.05
C ALA A 61 -21.45 -0.84 -26.19
N GLU A 62 -21.87 -0.59 -27.42
CA GLU A 62 -23.23 -0.15 -27.69
C GLU A 62 -24.26 -1.21 -27.23
N PRO A 63 -25.48 -0.79 -26.87
CA PRO A 63 -26.54 -1.72 -26.48
C PRO A 63 -26.78 -2.80 -27.56
N GLY A 64 -26.56 -4.06 -27.21
CA GLY A 64 -26.73 -5.20 -28.13
C GLY A 64 -25.48 -5.57 -28.93
N ALA A 65 -24.40 -4.78 -28.88
CA ALA A 65 -23.13 -5.14 -29.46
C ALA A 65 -22.41 -6.19 -28.60
N ARG A 66 -21.76 -7.17 -29.25
CA ARG A 66 -20.94 -8.18 -28.58
C ARG A 66 -19.57 -7.58 -28.27
N TYR A 67 -19.07 -7.84 -27.06
CA TYR A 67 -17.65 -7.58 -26.77
C TYR A 67 -16.75 -8.47 -27.63
N PRO A 68 -15.64 -7.91 -28.18
CA PRO A 68 -14.70 -8.67 -28.96
C PRO A 68 -14.05 -9.77 -28.12
N HIS A 69 -13.66 -10.86 -28.77
CA HIS A 69 -12.84 -11.87 -28.11
C HIS A 69 -11.41 -11.38 -27.90
N ARG A 70 -10.71 -12.01 -26.95
CA ARG A 70 -9.33 -11.64 -26.60
C ARG A 70 -8.41 -11.59 -27.82
N ASP A 71 -8.55 -12.53 -28.73
CA ASP A 71 -7.69 -12.62 -29.92
C ASP A 71 -8.03 -11.50 -30.92
N GLU A 72 -9.32 -11.23 -31.16
CA GLU A 72 -9.81 -10.12 -32.01
C GLU A 72 -9.36 -8.74 -31.48
N ALA A 73 -9.25 -8.57 -30.16
CA ALA A 73 -8.85 -7.31 -29.52
C ALA A 73 -7.32 -7.07 -29.50
N HIS A 74 -6.51 -8.09 -29.82
CA HIS A 74 -5.05 -8.06 -29.70
C HIS A 74 -4.30 -8.36 -30.99
N GLU A 75 -4.99 -8.49 -32.13
CA GLU A 75 -4.36 -8.52 -33.44
C GLU A 75 -3.60 -7.20 -33.68
N ARG A 76 -2.27 -7.28 -33.58
CA ARG A 76 -1.32 -6.27 -34.04
C ARG A 76 -0.58 -6.79 -35.24
#